data_AF-A0A4R6EJQ2-F1
#
_entry.id   AF-A0A4R6EJQ2-F1
#
_cell.length_a   1.000
_cell.length_b   1.000
_cell.length_c   1.000
_cell.angle_alpha   90.00
_cell.angle_beta   90.00
_cell.angle_gamma   90.00
#
_symmetry.space_group_name_H-M   'P 1'
#
loop_
_entity.id
_entity.type
_entity.pdbx_description
1 polymer ?
#
loop_
_entity_poly.entity_id
_entity_poly.type
_entity_poly.pdbx_seq_one_letter_code
_entity_poly.pdbx_strand_id
1 'polypeptide(L)'
;MTLSDPEGELPENLDAFDPINNRDDLLKLLIATQISFGRDTDSVTAYGPIDAAATVQISNGNELDAAALAAVRLAASWVPQEAKK
;
A
#
# COMPACT_ATOMS: atom_id res chain seq x y z
N MET A 1 -27.41 -3.56 1.47
CA MET A 1 -26.29 -2.74 0.98
C MET A 1 -25.05 -3.59 1.09
N THR A 2 -24.73 -4.35 0.04
CA THR A 2 -23.60 -5.28 0.00
C THR A 2 -22.41 -4.55 -0.59
N LEU A 3 -21.42 -4.23 0.25
CA LEU A 3 -20.08 -3.79 -0.19
C LEU A 3 -19.32 -5.06 -0.60
N SER A 4 -19.61 -5.55 -1.79
CA SER A 4 -18.84 -6.61 -2.42
C SER A 4 -18.55 -6.10 -3.82
N ASP A 5 -17.38 -5.50 -3.96
CA ASP A 5 -16.75 -5.25 -5.24
C ASP A 5 -15.75 -6.41 -5.42
N PRO A 6 -16.17 -7.55 -6.03
CA PRO A 6 -15.35 -8.76 -6.13
C PRO A 6 -14.28 -8.68 -7.23
N GLU A 7 -14.22 -7.57 -7.96
CA GLU A 7 -13.26 -7.35 -9.03
C GLU A 7 -12.60 -6.00 -8.77
N GLY A 8 -11.65 -5.96 -7.84
CA GLY A 8 -10.75 -4.83 -7.72
C GLY A 8 -9.99 -4.69 -9.04
N GLU A 9 -10.57 -3.96 -10.00
CA GLU A 9 -9.96 -3.66 -11.28
C GLU A 9 -8.64 -2.96 -10.98
N LEU A 10 -7.55 -3.71 -11.14
CA LEU A 10 -6.22 -3.12 -11.22
C LEU A 10 -6.29 -2.09 -12.34
N PRO A 11 -5.87 -0.84 -12.09
CA PRO A 11 -5.99 0.21 -13.09
C PRO A 11 -5.29 -0.24 -14.39
N GLU A 12 -6.01 -0.18 -15.51
CA GLU A 12 -5.55 -0.57 -16.86
C GLU A 12 -4.25 0.16 -17.29
N ASN A 13 -3.83 1.20 -16.55
CA ASN A 13 -2.53 1.85 -16.70
C ASN A 13 -1.76 1.80 -15.39
N LEU A 14 -0.90 0.77 -15.23
CA LEU A 14 0.09 0.71 -14.16
C LEU A 14 1.09 1.89 -14.22
N ASP A 15 1.34 2.46 -15.41
CA ASP A 15 2.15 3.66 -15.59
C ASP A 15 1.54 4.93 -14.98
N ALA A 16 0.21 4.96 -14.79
CA ALA A 16 -0.50 6.08 -14.17
C ALA A 16 -0.78 5.84 -12.67
N PHE A 17 -0.40 4.68 -12.13
CA PHE A 17 -0.68 4.29 -10.75
C PHE A 17 0.29 5.00 -9.79
N ASP A 18 -0.18 6.04 -9.12
CA ASP A 18 0.62 6.82 -8.18
C ASP A 18 0.01 6.77 -6.76
N PRO A 19 0.21 5.67 -6.01
CA PRO A 19 -0.35 5.52 -4.67
C PRO A 19 0.29 6.45 -3.61
N ILE A 20 1.27 7.28 -3.97
CA ILE A 20 1.92 8.25 -3.08
C ILE A 20 1.20 9.60 -3.16
N ASN A 21 0.91 10.07 -4.36
CA ASN A 21 0.32 11.38 -4.63
C ASN A 21 -1.19 11.30 -4.97
N ASN A 22 -1.71 10.11 -5.31
CA ASN A 22 -3.10 9.88 -5.64
C ASN A 22 -3.80 8.96 -4.60
N ARG A 23 -4.82 9.51 -3.95
CA ARG A 23 -5.56 8.83 -2.88
C ARG A 23 -6.40 7.66 -3.37
N ASP A 24 -6.97 7.74 -4.57
CA ASP A 24 -7.77 6.67 -5.16
C ASP A 24 -6.91 5.45 -5.49
N ASP A 25 -5.70 5.66 -6.00
CA ASP A 25 -4.74 4.59 -6.28
C ASP A 25 -4.22 3.95 -5.00
N LEU A 26 -3.97 4.75 -3.96
CA LEU A 26 -3.66 4.22 -2.64
C LEU A 26 -4.80 3.35 -2.10
N LEU A 27 -6.06 3.78 -2.22
CA LEU A 27 -7.20 2.99 -1.77
C LEU A 27 -7.32 1.67 -2.54
N LYS A 28 -7.15 1.70 -3.86
CA LYS A 28 -7.13 0.49 -4.70
C LYS A 28 -6.02 -0.47 -4.27
N LEU A 29 -4.81 0.06 -3.99
CA LEU A 29 -3.70 -0.73 -3.47
C LEU A 29 -4.10 -1.44 -2.18
N LEU A 30 -4.61 -0.69 -1.21
CA LEU A 30 -4.94 -1.22 0.12
C LEU A 30 -6.05 -2.26 0.08
N ILE A 31 -7.07 -2.03 -0.75
CA ILE A 31 -8.17 -3.00 -0.95
C ILE A 31 -7.64 -4.28 -1.58
N ALA A 32 -6.85 -4.18 -2.66
CA ALA A 32 -6.34 -5.33 -3.39
C ALA A 32 -5.33 -6.15 -2.56
N THR A 33 -4.54 -5.47 -1.73
CA THR A 33 -3.44 -6.08 -0.96
C THR A 33 -3.85 -6.51 0.45
N GLN A 34 -5.04 -6.09 0.91
CA GLN A 34 -5.50 -6.26 2.29
C GLN A 34 -4.51 -5.72 3.34
N ILE A 35 -3.73 -4.69 2.97
CA ILE A 35 -2.77 -4.07 3.88
C ILE A 35 -3.51 -3.32 4.98
N SER A 36 -3.11 -3.59 6.22
CA SER A 36 -3.56 -2.90 7.43
C SER A 36 -2.44 -2.06 8.01
N PHE A 37 -2.76 -1.12 8.91
CA PHE A 37 -1.78 -0.23 9.50
C PHE A 37 -1.78 -0.29 11.03
N GLY A 38 -0.58 -0.27 11.62
CA GLY A 38 -0.36 0.07 13.02
C GLY A 38 0.37 1.39 13.10
N ARG A 39 0.00 2.19 14.10
CA ARG A 39 0.62 3.47 14.39
C ARG A 39 1.38 3.37 15.70
N ASP A 40 2.65 3.74 15.65
CA ASP A 40 3.50 4.01 16.81
C ASP A 40 3.77 5.52 16.89
N THR A 41 4.42 5.97 17.97
CA THR A 41 4.64 7.40 18.26
C THR A 41 5.34 8.15 17.12
N ASP A 42 6.31 7.53 16.46
CA ASP A 42 7.15 8.16 15.43
C ASP A 42 7.20 7.34 14.13
N SER A 43 6.35 6.32 13.99
CA SER A 43 6.36 5.43 12.82
C SER A 43 5.00 4.84 12.50
N VAL A 44 4.82 4.51 11.23
CA VAL A 44 3.69 3.71 10.74
C VAL A 44 4.22 2.38 10.24
N THR A 45 3.57 1.30 10.67
CA THR A 45 3.85 -0.06 10.20
C THR A 45 2.69 -0.54 9.35
N ALA A 46 2.95 -0.88 8.10
CA ALA A 46 2.02 -1.59 7.24
C ALA A 46 2.15 -3.10 7.50
N TYR A 47 1.04 -3.79 7.65
CA TYR A 47 0.95 -5.24 7.83
C TYR A 47 0.19 -5.86 6.67
N GLY A 48 0.73 -6.93 6.11
CA GLY A 48 0.09 -7.68 5.04
C GLY A 48 -0.35 -9.07 5.47
N PRO A 49 -0.96 -9.84 4.55
CA PRO A 49 -1.60 -11.11 4.85
C PRO A 49 -0.63 -12.25 5.20
N ILE A 50 0.68 -12.13 4.92
CA ILE A 50 1.67 -13.22 5.05
C ILE A 50 2.85 -12.79 5.93
N ASP A 51 2.61 -12.51 7.21
CA ASP A 51 3.62 -12.13 8.24
C ASP A 51 4.64 -11.06 7.77
N ALA A 52 4.25 -10.28 6.76
CA ALA A 52 5.08 -9.29 6.12
C ALA A 52 4.68 -7.93 6.66
N ALA A 53 5.67 -7.21 7.18
CA ALA A 53 5.47 -5.87 7.69
C ALA A 53 6.52 -4.92 7.14
N ALA A 54 6.12 -3.69 6.86
CA ALA A 54 7.02 -2.61 6.49
C ALA A 54 6.79 -1.43 7.41
N THR A 55 7.83 -1.05 8.15
CA THR A 55 7.79 0.11 9.05
C THR A 55 8.48 1.31 8.38
N VAL A 56 7.83 2.46 8.45
CA VAL A 56 8.32 3.74 7.95
C VAL A 56 8.23 4.77 9.06
N GLN A 57 9.30 5.54 9.26
CA GLN A 57 9.29 6.65 10.20
C GLN A 57 8.48 7.83 9.67
N ILE A 58 7.68 8.43 10.53
CA ILE A 58 6.92 9.63 10.23
C ILE A 58 7.90 10.80 10.17
N SER A 59 8.20 11.26 8.96
CA SER A 59 9.02 12.46 8.76
C SER A 59 8.10 13.67 8.54
N ASN A 60 8.45 14.83 9.12
CA ASN A 60 7.69 16.08 9.02
C ASN A 60 6.23 16.03 9.52
N GLY A 61 5.88 15.08 10.39
CA GLY A 61 4.53 14.95 10.94
C GLY A 61 3.47 14.53 9.92
N ASN A 62 3.87 14.10 8.72
CA ASN A 62 2.94 13.69 7.68
C ASN A 62 2.73 12.17 7.72
N GLU A 63 1.78 11.76 8.55
CA GLU A 63 1.49 10.35 8.84
C GLU A 63 0.89 9.62 7.65
N LEU A 64 0.15 10.34 6.79
CA LEU A 64 -0.48 9.78 5.60
C LEU A 64 0.55 9.38 4.55
N ASP A 65 1.55 10.24 4.30
CA ASP A 65 2.67 9.93 3.42
C ASP A 65 3.50 8.75 3.97
N ALA A 66 3.73 8.71 5.28
CA ALA A 66 4.42 7.58 5.90
C ALA A 66 3.65 6.25 5.75
N ALA A 67 2.33 6.28 5.91
CA ALA A 67 1.46 5.12 5.69
C ALA A 67 1.44 4.68 4.23
N ALA A 68 1.28 5.62 3.28
CA ALA A 68 1.32 5.34 1.86
C ALA A 68 2.67 4.70 1.47
N LEU A 69 3.78 5.26 1.94
CA LEU A 69 5.11 4.72 1.68
C LEU A 69 5.31 3.33 2.30
N ALA A 70 4.78 3.09 3.50
CA ALA A 70 4.82 1.77 4.14
C ALA A 70 4.04 0.73 3.34
N ALA A 71 2.84 1.07 2.87
CA ALA A 71 2.01 0.19 2.04
C ALA A 71 2.67 -0.13 0.70
N VAL A 72 3.23 0.89 0.02
CA VAL A 72 3.92 0.72 -1.26
C VAL A 72 5.18 -0.14 -1.09
N ARG A 73 5.97 0.09 -0.05
CA ARG A 73 7.16 -0.74 0.25
C ARG A 73 6.79 -2.19 0.50
N LEU A 74 5.72 -2.41 1.25
CA LEU A 74 5.23 -3.75 1.55
C LEU A 74 4.72 -4.44 0.29
N ALA A 75 3.88 -3.78 -0.50
CA ALA A 75 3.37 -4.31 -1.76
C ALA A 75 4.51 -4.62 -2.76
N ALA A 76 5.49 -3.73 -2.89
CA ALA A 76 6.66 -3.95 -3.74
C ALA A 76 7.50 -5.16 -3.31
N SER A 77 7.52 -5.50 -2.01
CA SER A 77 8.24 -6.68 -1.50
C SER A 77 7.64 -8.00 -1.97
N TRP A 78 6.37 -8.02 -2.39
CA TRP A 78 5.68 -9.21 -2.86
C TRP A 78 5.81 -9.43 -4.36
N VAL A 79 6.28 -8.43 -5.10
CA VAL A 79 6.50 -8.57 -6.53
C VAL A 79 7.70 -9.49 -6.74
N PRO A 80 7.53 -10.69 -7.33
CA PRO A 80 8.65 -11.59 -7.60
C PRO A 80 9.62 -10.89 -8.55
N GLN A 81 10.93 -10.96 -8.26
CA GLN A 81 11.98 -10.32 -9.06
C GLN A 81 12.19 -10.93 -10.46
N GLU A 82 11.24 -11.73 -10.98
CA GLU A 82 11.31 -12.43 -12.27
C GLU A 82 10.70 -11.64 -13.45
N ALA A 83 10.86 -10.32 -13.48
CA ALA A 83 10.56 -9.50 -14.66
C ALA A 83 11.80 -8.78 -15.19
N LYS A 84 12.97 -9.42 -15.10
CA LYS A 84 14.17 -9.05 -15.87
C LYS A 84 14.52 -10.18 -16.82
N LYS A 85 13.90 -10.18 -18.00
CA LYS A 85 14.45 -10.81 -19.20
C LYS A 85 14.23 -9.92 -20.40
#